data_AF-A0A4R4RDZ3-F1
#
_entry.id   AF-A0A4R4RDZ3-F1
#
_cell.length_a   1.000
_cell.length_b   1.000
_cell.length_c   1.000
_cell.angle_alpha   90.00
_cell.angle_beta   90.00
_cell.angle_gamma   90.00
#
_symmetry.space_group_name_H-M   'P 1'
#
loop_
_entity.id
_entity.type
_entity.pdbx_description
1 polymer ?
#
loop_
_entity_poly.entity_id
_entity_poly.type
_entity_poly.pdbx_seq_one_letter_code
_entity_poly.pdbx_strand_id
1 'polypeptide(L)'
;MRYRKIALTAAAAGLMAVGFAAPSQAALTTYCDGTAADVTVPGDLIVAAGKSCELTNVIINGNVTVRADANLLLDGSTVNGNVRLVTNAFADVVGTSVSGVTTQTGGYGIYAEDSTLSGNVAATDSGFFYSVGTSHARLTSTNGETFVESGWVRTNLTTTGDTLTDVYDTVVQGALSVTGAEQGGVLCLSEVDGAATFSGNGEIIQIGASAPLTGCGYNAFHSNLTVSDNSADVHVSDNVIRGNFVLSGNTGAVVAENNRVRGEDGSAAAAAAKSSLRSDAPSTAAVDRKAQAKADAEARAEAASDKAEAAGPAFS
;
A
#
# COMPACT_ATOMS: atom_id res chain seq x y z
N MET A 1 18.19 -4.00 -5.65
CA MET A 1 18.72 -5.33 -5.27
C MET A 1 19.41 -5.16 -3.93
N ARG A 2 18.73 -5.47 -2.81
CA ARG A 2 19.33 -5.39 -1.47
C ARG A 2 20.52 -6.34 -1.40
N TYR A 3 21.70 -5.85 -1.04
CA TYR A 3 22.83 -6.69 -0.68
C TYR A 3 22.53 -7.30 0.68
N ARG A 4 21.95 -8.50 0.66
CA ARG A 4 21.52 -9.25 1.84
C ARG A 4 22.74 -9.65 2.68
N LYS A 5 22.83 -9.14 3.91
CA LYS A 5 23.71 -9.71 4.93
C LYS A 5 22.99 -10.94 5.50
N ILE A 6 23.25 -12.11 4.92
CA ILE A 6 22.72 -13.36 5.48
C ILE A 6 23.55 -13.70 6.73
N ALA A 7 23.03 -13.34 7.89
CA ALA A 7 23.57 -13.80 9.17
C ALA A 7 23.07 -15.24 9.42
N LEU A 8 23.94 -16.22 9.15
CA LEU A 8 23.71 -17.63 9.48
C LEU A 8 23.93 -17.85 10.98
N THR A 9 22.85 -17.78 11.78
CA THR A 9 22.86 -18.16 13.19
C THR A 9 22.36 -19.60 13.34
N ALA A 10 23.30 -20.53 13.56
CA ALA A 10 22.98 -21.92 13.85
C ALA A 10 22.47 -22.08 15.29
N ALA A 11 21.17 -22.35 15.46
CA ALA A 11 20.59 -22.73 16.75
C ALA A 11 20.58 -24.25 16.92
N ALA A 12 21.29 -24.76 17.94
CA ALA A 12 21.30 -26.16 18.30
C ALA A 12 20.10 -26.49 19.22
N ALA A 13 19.20 -27.36 18.78
CA ALA A 13 18.04 -27.80 19.56
C ALA A 13 18.34 -29.13 20.30
N GLY A 14 18.24 -29.10 21.64
CA GLY A 14 18.23 -30.29 22.49
C GLY A 14 16.79 -30.68 22.88
N LEU A 15 16.39 -31.92 22.57
CA LEU A 15 15.09 -32.48 22.95
C LEU A 15 15.09 -33.00 24.39
N MET A 16 14.14 -32.55 25.21
CA MET A 16 13.66 -33.28 26.39
C MET A 16 12.13 -33.33 26.37
N ALA A 17 11.58 -34.53 26.57
CA ALA A 17 10.15 -34.83 26.56
C ALA A 17 9.66 -35.15 27.97
N VAL A 18 8.62 -34.46 28.48
CA VAL A 18 7.79 -34.95 29.60
C VAL A 18 6.37 -34.34 29.58
N GLY A 19 5.34 -35.18 29.67
CA GLY A 19 4.09 -34.94 30.43
C GLY A 19 2.93 -34.17 29.76
N PHE A 20 1.89 -34.88 29.30
CA PHE A 20 0.61 -34.28 28.86
C PHE A 20 -0.28 -33.90 30.05
N ALA A 21 -0.22 -32.64 30.48
CA ALA A 21 -1.37 -31.95 31.05
C ALA A 21 -2.06 -31.16 29.92
N ALA A 22 -3.38 -31.28 29.77
CA ALA A 22 -4.11 -30.47 28.79
C ALA A 22 -3.87 -28.98 29.13
N PRO A 23 -3.24 -28.19 28.24
CA PRO A 23 -2.91 -26.82 28.56
C PRO A 23 -4.22 -26.04 28.63
N SER A 24 -4.47 -25.37 29.75
CA SER A 24 -5.33 -24.19 29.69
C SER A 24 -4.67 -23.26 28.68
N GLN A 25 -5.31 -23.06 27.53
CA GLN A 25 -4.84 -22.17 26.47
C GLN A 25 -4.97 -20.72 26.97
N ALA A 26 -4.15 -20.33 27.93
CA ALA A 26 -3.81 -18.93 28.13
C ALA A 26 -3.10 -18.54 26.85
N ALA A 27 -3.70 -17.65 26.06
CA ALA A 27 -3.09 -17.14 24.83
C ALA A 27 -1.68 -16.64 25.18
N LEU A 28 -0.66 -17.38 24.74
CA LEU A 28 0.72 -17.08 25.07
C LEU A 28 1.10 -15.85 24.26
N THR A 29 1.37 -14.74 24.93
CA THR A 29 1.90 -13.54 24.29
C THR A 29 3.42 -13.62 24.28
N THR A 30 4.00 -13.66 23.08
CA THR A 30 5.45 -13.60 22.85
C THR A 30 5.85 -12.15 22.58
N TYR A 31 6.87 -11.68 23.29
CA TYR A 31 7.47 -10.38 23.01
C TYR A 31 8.66 -10.58 22.06
N CYS A 32 8.81 -9.66 21.11
CA CYS A 32 9.92 -9.67 20.16
C CYS A 32 10.80 -8.43 20.32
N ASP A 33 12.10 -8.68 20.49
CA ASP A 33 13.16 -7.67 20.44
C ASP A 33 14.42 -8.33 19.85
N GLY A 34 14.65 -8.15 18.55
CA GLY A 34 15.79 -8.71 17.85
C GLY A 34 15.43 -9.58 16.65
N THR A 35 16.27 -10.57 16.37
CA THR A 35 16.21 -11.43 15.17
C THR A 35 15.77 -12.85 15.52
N ALA A 36 14.95 -13.46 14.66
CA ALA A 36 14.70 -14.90 14.70
C ALA A 36 14.39 -15.44 13.30
N ALA A 37 14.70 -16.72 13.08
CA ALA A 37 14.42 -17.40 11.83
C ALA A 37 13.92 -18.82 12.06
N ASP A 38 13.11 -19.34 11.13
CA ASP A 38 12.68 -20.74 11.04
C ASP A 38 12.02 -21.28 12.33
N VAL A 39 11.24 -20.44 13.01
CA VAL A 39 10.55 -20.77 14.27
C VAL A 39 9.06 -20.53 14.18
N THR A 40 8.32 -21.11 15.13
CA THR A 40 6.88 -20.90 15.28
C THR A 40 6.60 -20.18 16.60
N VAL A 41 5.91 -19.04 16.52
CA VAL A 41 5.33 -18.34 17.67
C VAL A 41 3.93 -18.91 17.90
N PRO A 42 3.65 -19.59 19.03
CA PRO A 42 2.41 -20.35 19.21
C PRO A 42 1.18 -19.48 19.48
N GLY A 43 1.33 -18.17 19.67
CA GLY A 43 0.25 -17.25 20.00
C GLY A 43 0.51 -15.84 19.49
N ASP A 44 0.03 -14.85 20.24
CA ASP A 44 0.16 -13.45 19.87
C ASP A 44 1.62 -12.99 19.95
N LEU A 45 2.03 -12.11 19.03
CA LEU A 45 3.35 -11.49 19.00
C LEU A 45 3.22 -9.99 19.29
N ILE A 46 4.04 -9.46 20.19
CA ILE A 46 4.14 -8.03 20.47
C ILE A 46 5.56 -7.56 20.24
N VAL A 47 5.74 -6.61 19.31
CA VAL A 47 6.98 -5.82 19.27
C VAL A 47 6.81 -4.68 20.27
N ALA A 48 7.65 -4.67 21.31
CA ALA A 48 7.57 -3.67 22.36
C ALA A 48 7.89 -2.26 21.83
N ALA A 49 7.42 -1.23 22.53
CA ALA A 49 7.59 0.15 22.08
C ALA A 49 9.07 0.50 21.87
N GLY A 50 9.37 1.16 20.76
CA GLY A 50 10.73 1.52 20.39
C GLY A 50 11.67 0.34 20.17
N LYS A 51 11.18 -0.89 19.98
CA LYS A 51 12.00 -2.07 19.64
C LYS A 51 11.93 -2.41 18.17
N SER A 52 12.87 -3.22 17.69
CA SER A 52 12.85 -3.75 16.33
C SER A 52 12.82 -5.26 16.39
N CYS A 53 11.98 -5.86 15.55
CA CYS A 53 11.81 -7.29 15.43
C CYS A 53 11.99 -7.67 13.96
N GLU A 54 12.97 -8.52 13.65
CA GLU A 54 13.19 -9.04 12.31
C GLU A 54 13.02 -10.55 12.31
N LEU A 55 12.07 -11.03 11.50
CA LEU A 55 11.64 -12.42 11.48
C LEU A 55 11.71 -12.97 10.05
N THR A 56 12.44 -14.06 9.88
CA THR A 56 12.63 -14.72 8.59
C THR A 56 12.05 -16.13 8.61
N ASN A 57 11.15 -16.45 7.68
CA ASN A 57 10.46 -17.74 7.61
C ASN A 57 9.77 -18.14 8.93
N VAL A 58 9.17 -17.19 9.64
CA VAL A 58 8.52 -17.42 10.94
C VAL A 58 7.02 -17.63 10.75
N ILE A 59 6.44 -18.58 11.49
CA ILE A 59 4.99 -18.79 11.56
C ILE A 59 4.48 -18.22 12.89
N ILE A 60 3.56 -17.26 12.82
CA ILE A 60 2.93 -16.64 13.99
C ILE A 60 1.48 -17.12 14.08
N ASN A 61 1.16 -17.94 15.08
CA ASN A 61 -0.16 -18.50 15.34
C ASN A 61 -1.03 -17.60 16.21
N GLY A 62 -1.05 -16.31 15.89
CA GLY A 62 -1.81 -15.31 16.63
C GLY A 62 -1.76 -13.95 15.96
N ASN A 63 -2.21 -12.94 16.69
CA ASN A 63 -2.17 -11.56 16.24
C ASN A 63 -0.80 -10.95 16.49
N VAL A 64 -0.44 -9.99 15.64
CA VAL A 64 0.78 -9.19 15.79
C VAL A 64 0.40 -7.77 16.17
N THR A 65 1.01 -7.25 17.23
CA THR A 65 0.92 -5.84 17.61
C THR A 65 2.30 -5.20 17.58
N VAL A 66 2.48 -4.19 16.74
CA VAL A 66 3.67 -3.35 16.68
C VAL A 66 3.37 -2.07 17.44
N ARG A 67 3.99 -1.92 18.62
CA ARG A 67 3.72 -0.77 19.52
C ARG A 67 4.40 0.50 19.01
N ALA A 68 4.19 1.58 19.76
CA ALA A 68 4.66 2.90 19.37
C ALA A 68 6.18 2.91 19.09
N ASP A 69 6.57 3.59 18.00
CA ASP A 69 7.96 3.73 17.55
C ASP A 69 8.69 2.40 17.27
N ALA A 70 7.96 1.28 17.23
CA ALA A 70 8.53 -0.04 17.01
C ALA A 70 8.54 -0.42 15.53
N ASN A 71 9.40 -1.36 15.16
CA ASN A 71 9.54 -1.83 13.80
C ASN A 71 9.37 -3.35 13.73
N LEU A 72 8.63 -3.82 12.74
CA LEU A 72 8.48 -5.23 12.42
C LEU A 72 8.92 -5.50 10.99
N LEU A 73 9.91 -6.36 10.80
CA LEU A 73 10.39 -6.81 9.51
C LEU A 73 10.02 -8.28 9.37
N LEU A 74 9.22 -8.62 8.37
CA LEU A 74 8.81 -9.98 8.05
C LEU A 74 9.33 -10.34 6.66
N ASP A 75 10.16 -11.37 6.55
CA ASP A 75 10.60 -11.94 5.29
C ASP A 75 10.15 -13.41 5.20
N GLY A 76 9.43 -13.78 4.14
CA GLY A 76 8.99 -15.17 3.91
C GLY A 76 8.10 -15.74 5.02
N SER A 77 7.43 -14.89 5.80
CA SER A 77 6.76 -15.30 7.05
C SER A 77 5.25 -15.50 6.86
N THR A 78 4.60 -16.05 7.89
CA THR A 78 3.14 -16.26 7.91
C THR A 78 2.54 -15.77 9.22
N VAL A 79 1.52 -14.92 9.13
CA VAL A 79 0.71 -14.44 10.27
C VAL A 79 -0.71 -15.02 10.18
N ASN A 80 -0.99 -15.97 11.07
CA ASN A 80 -2.31 -16.60 11.23
C ASN A 80 -3.24 -15.76 12.13
N GLY A 81 -3.27 -14.45 11.90
CA GLY A 81 -4.04 -13.50 12.67
C GLY A 81 -4.01 -12.09 12.09
N ASN A 82 -4.41 -11.12 12.90
CA ASN A 82 -4.40 -9.72 12.51
C ASN A 82 -3.02 -9.09 12.73
N VAL A 83 -2.69 -8.07 11.95
CA VAL A 83 -1.51 -7.22 12.16
C VAL A 83 -1.99 -5.82 12.52
N ARG A 84 -1.50 -5.28 13.65
CA ARG A 84 -1.86 -3.94 14.13
C ARG A 84 -0.61 -3.11 14.39
N LEU A 85 -0.51 -1.99 13.68
CA LEU A 85 0.48 -0.94 13.90
C LEU A 85 -0.18 0.25 14.58
N VAL A 86 0.49 0.82 15.58
CA VAL A 86 0.04 2.05 16.26
C VAL A 86 1.00 3.20 16.00
N THR A 87 0.90 4.29 16.78
CA THR A 87 1.66 5.54 16.63
C THR A 87 3.13 5.35 16.23
N ASN A 88 3.51 5.87 15.07
CA ASN A 88 4.87 5.82 14.52
C ASN A 88 5.47 4.41 14.39
N ALA A 89 4.65 3.35 14.44
CA ALA A 89 5.07 1.99 14.17
C ALA A 89 5.31 1.78 12.67
N PHE A 90 6.28 0.94 12.32
CA PHE A 90 6.61 0.60 10.95
C PHE A 90 6.56 -0.92 10.73
N ALA A 91 6.12 -1.35 9.54
CA ALA A 91 6.29 -2.73 9.10
C ALA A 91 6.83 -2.81 7.67
N ASP A 92 7.84 -3.68 7.48
CA ASP A 92 8.32 -4.15 6.18
C ASP A 92 7.86 -5.61 6.03
N VAL A 93 7.04 -5.90 5.03
CA VAL A 93 6.35 -7.20 4.85
C VAL A 93 6.69 -7.73 3.47
N VAL A 94 7.67 -8.62 3.39
CA VAL A 94 8.21 -9.15 2.13
C VAL A 94 7.92 -10.64 2.03
N GLY A 95 7.40 -11.10 0.89
CA GLY A 95 7.12 -12.52 0.64
C GLY A 95 6.23 -13.16 1.71
N THR A 96 5.40 -12.37 2.38
CA THR A 96 4.74 -12.75 3.64
C THR A 96 3.24 -12.86 3.44
N SER A 97 2.62 -13.80 4.16
CA SER A 97 1.16 -13.96 4.17
C SER A 97 0.56 -13.51 5.51
N VAL A 98 -0.49 -12.69 5.44
CA VAL A 98 -1.31 -12.28 6.59
C VAL A 98 -2.75 -12.72 6.32
N SER A 99 -3.27 -13.59 7.17
CA SER A 99 -4.63 -14.13 7.01
C SER A 99 -5.73 -13.19 7.52
N GLY A 100 -5.43 -12.41 8.56
CA GLY A 100 -6.36 -11.47 9.18
C GLY A 100 -6.30 -10.06 8.58
N VAL A 101 -6.89 -9.12 9.31
CA VAL A 101 -6.92 -7.70 8.95
C VAL A 101 -5.58 -7.05 9.30
N THR A 102 -5.09 -6.18 8.42
CA THR A 102 -3.94 -5.33 8.67
C THR A 102 -4.42 -3.91 8.95
N THR A 103 -4.14 -3.40 10.14
CA THR A 103 -4.54 -2.05 10.55
C THR A 103 -3.33 -1.20 10.94
N GLN A 104 -3.35 0.06 10.52
CA GLN A 104 -2.38 1.06 10.91
C GLN A 104 -3.13 2.32 11.35
N THR A 105 -2.87 2.78 12.57
CA THR A 105 -3.47 4.01 13.12
C THR A 105 -2.38 4.88 13.73
N GLY A 106 -2.13 6.05 13.14
CA GLY A 106 -1.00 6.89 13.59
C GLY A 106 0.37 6.36 13.18
N GLY A 107 0.45 5.25 12.43
CA GLY A 107 1.71 4.55 12.17
C GLY A 107 2.63 5.31 11.21
N TYR A 108 3.92 5.03 11.27
CA TYR A 108 4.90 5.58 10.33
C TYR A 108 4.61 5.09 8.91
N GLY A 109 4.51 3.77 8.72
CA GLY A 109 4.23 3.22 7.40
C GLY A 109 4.14 1.69 7.36
N ILE A 110 3.51 1.18 6.32
CA ILE A 110 3.64 -0.21 5.90
C ILE A 110 4.22 -0.24 4.49
N TYR A 111 5.28 -1.03 4.30
CA TYR A 111 5.76 -1.43 2.99
C TYR A 111 5.51 -2.93 2.81
N ALA A 112 4.78 -3.29 1.76
CA ALA A 112 4.48 -4.68 1.43
C ALA A 112 5.01 -5.03 0.02
N GLU A 113 5.82 -6.08 -0.08
CA GLU A 113 6.40 -6.56 -1.35
C GLU A 113 6.13 -8.05 -1.52
N ASP A 114 5.66 -8.45 -2.73
CA ASP A 114 5.41 -9.84 -3.11
C ASP A 114 4.62 -10.65 -2.06
N SER A 115 3.65 -10.00 -1.42
CA SER A 115 2.96 -10.50 -0.24
C SER A 115 1.48 -10.79 -0.49
N THR A 116 0.82 -11.40 0.49
CA THR A 116 -0.63 -11.63 0.48
C THR A 116 -1.25 -11.14 1.78
N LEU A 117 -2.01 -10.05 1.70
CA LEU A 117 -2.81 -9.51 2.79
C LEU A 117 -4.27 -9.93 2.57
N SER A 118 -4.63 -11.10 3.10
CA SER A 118 -5.91 -11.77 2.81
C SER A 118 -7.11 -11.09 3.44
N GLY A 119 -6.91 -10.36 4.55
CA GLY A 119 -7.93 -9.53 5.15
C GLY A 119 -7.96 -8.11 4.57
N ASN A 120 -8.80 -7.27 5.16
CA ASN A 120 -8.83 -5.86 4.81
C ASN A 120 -7.54 -5.17 5.30
N VAL A 121 -7.06 -4.22 4.52
CA VAL A 121 -6.04 -3.25 4.92
C VAL A 121 -6.73 -1.94 5.22
N ALA A 122 -6.48 -1.40 6.42
CA ALA A 122 -6.99 -0.09 6.83
C ALA A 122 -5.84 0.76 7.40
N ALA A 123 -5.49 1.83 6.69
CA ALA A 123 -4.56 2.86 7.14
C ALA A 123 -5.34 4.12 7.51
N THR A 124 -5.10 4.68 8.69
CA THR A 124 -5.79 5.89 9.15
C THR A 124 -4.81 6.79 9.88
N ASP A 125 -4.80 8.08 9.54
CA ASP A 125 -3.93 9.10 10.11
C ASP A 125 -2.47 8.61 10.17
N SER A 126 -1.97 8.08 9.06
CA SER A 126 -0.73 7.30 8.99
C SER A 126 0.21 7.89 7.95
N GLY A 127 1.52 7.68 8.06
CA GLY A 127 2.46 8.22 7.08
C GLY A 127 2.21 7.65 5.68
N PHE A 128 2.41 6.35 5.49
CA PHE A 128 2.15 5.71 4.19
C PHE A 128 1.68 4.25 4.26
N PHE A 129 1.04 3.82 3.18
CA PHE A 129 0.84 2.43 2.81
C PHE A 129 1.34 2.21 1.38
N TYR A 130 2.45 1.50 1.24
CA TYR A 130 3.06 1.17 -0.05
C TYR A 130 3.03 -0.32 -0.29
N SER A 131 2.61 -0.72 -1.49
CA SER A 131 2.40 -2.12 -1.86
C SER A 131 2.94 -2.38 -3.27
N VAL A 132 3.84 -3.34 -3.42
CA VAL A 132 4.37 -3.79 -4.70
C VAL A 132 4.16 -5.29 -4.85
N GLY A 133 3.66 -5.77 -5.98
CA GLY A 133 3.51 -7.21 -6.23
C GLY A 133 2.55 -7.93 -5.26
N THR A 134 1.73 -7.18 -4.52
CA THR A 134 1.00 -7.69 -3.35
C THR A 134 -0.50 -7.79 -3.64
N SER A 135 -1.13 -8.83 -3.12
CA SER A 135 -2.59 -9.01 -3.19
C SER A 135 -3.28 -8.63 -1.88
N HIS A 136 -4.44 -7.96 -2.00
CA HIS A 136 -5.24 -7.43 -0.90
C HIS A 136 -6.71 -7.83 -1.07
N ALA A 137 -7.43 -8.09 0.03
CA ALA A 137 -8.89 -8.22 -0.08
C ALA A 137 -9.56 -6.86 -0.31
N ARG A 138 -9.27 -5.87 0.53
CA ARG A 138 -9.75 -4.49 0.44
C ARG A 138 -8.66 -3.56 0.90
N LEU A 139 -8.53 -2.40 0.27
CA LEU A 139 -7.64 -1.35 0.73
C LEU A 139 -8.45 -0.09 1.08
N THR A 140 -8.29 0.40 2.30
CA THR A 140 -8.86 1.68 2.74
C THR A 140 -7.78 2.52 3.39
N SER A 141 -7.61 3.76 2.92
CA SER A 141 -6.71 4.74 3.50
C SER A 141 -7.47 6.02 3.83
N THR A 142 -7.09 6.68 4.92
CA THR A 142 -7.63 7.97 5.33
C THR A 142 -6.52 8.81 5.95
N ASN A 143 -6.29 10.01 5.42
CA ASN A 143 -5.25 10.94 5.88
C ASN A 143 -3.86 10.27 5.94
N GLY A 144 -3.40 9.69 4.83
CA GLY A 144 -2.03 9.18 4.70
C GLY A 144 -1.51 9.25 3.26
N GLU A 145 -0.57 8.40 2.88
CA GLU A 145 -0.15 8.23 1.49
C GLU A 145 -0.40 6.81 1.01
N THR A 146 -0.93 6.65 -0.21
CA THR A 146 -1.19 5.32 -0.77
C THR A 146 -0.45 5.15 -2.10
N PHE A 147 0.38 4.10 -2.19
CA PHE A 147 1.01 3.67 -3.43
C PHE A 147 0.79 2.17 -3.64
N VAL A 148 0.24 1.79 -4.80
CA VAL A 148 0.03 0.38 -5.17
C VAL A 148 0.59 0.12 -6.56
N GLU A 149 1.48 -0.86 -6.68
CA GLU A 149 2.10 -1.25 -7.94
C GLU A 149 2.05 -2.77 -8.15
N SER A 150 1.80 -3.20 -9.39
CA SER A 150 1.82 -4.62 -9.78
C SER A 150 0.97 -5.50 -8.86
N GLY A 151 -0.12 -4.94 -8.34
CA GLY A 151 -0.91 -5.52 -7.26
C GLY A 151 -2.28 -6.03 -7.69
N TRP A 152 -2.98 -6.63 -6.73
CA TRP A 152 -4.36 -7.08 -6.92
C TRP A 152 -5.24 -6.72 -5.72
N VAL A 153 -6.27 -5.89 -5.92
CA VAL A 153 -7.27 -5.57 -4.89
C VAL A 153 -8.58 -6.28 -5.24
N ARG A 154 -8.96 -7.29 -4.46
CA ARG A 154 -10.10 -8.17 -4.77
C ARG A 154 -11.46 -7.51 -4.61
N THR A 155 -11.52 -6.44 -3.82
CA THR A 155 -12.72 -5.64 -3.63
C THR A 155 -12.37 -4.18 -3.91
N ASN A 156 -12.65 -3.28 -2.98
CA ASN A 156 -12.52 -1.85 -3.23
C ASN A 156 -11.13 -1.34 -2.83
N LEU A 157 -10.65 -0.35 -3.57
CA LEU A 157 -9.60 0.56 -3.16
C LEU A 157 -10.25 1.92 -2.87
N THR A 158 -10.11 2.43 -1.65
CA THR A 158 -10.70 3.71 -1.25
C THR A 158 -9.71 4.54 -0.47
N THR A 159 -9.44 5.76 -0.91
CA THR A 159 -8.60 6.72 -0.20
C THR A 159 -9.36 8.02 0.03
N THR A 160 -9.19 8.62 1.21
CA THR A 160 -9.88 9.87 1.59
C THR A 160 -8.92 10.80 2.33
N GLY A 161 -8.68 11.99 1.78
CA GLY A 161 -7.80 12.97 2.40
C GLY A 161 -6.32 12.56 2.42
N ASP A 162 -5.93 11.56 1.62
CA ASP A 162 -4.54 11.16 1.50
C ASP A 162 -3.71 12.30 0.88
N THR A 163 -2.42 12.40 1.20
CA THR A 163 -1.54 13.35 0.51
C THR A 163 -1.42 12.98 -0.97
N LEU A 164 -1.38 11.69 -1.31
CA LEU A 164 -1.46 11.20 -2.69
C LEU A 164 -2.11 9.82 -2.77
N THR A 165 -2.61 9.45 -3.95
CA THR A 165 -2.98 8.06 -4.26
C THR A 165 -2.54 7.68 -5.65
N ASP A 166 -1.52 6.83 -5.71
CA ASP A 166 -0.89 6.40 -6.95
C ASP A 166 -1.06 4.89 -7.14
N VAL A 167 -1.59 4.48 -8.29
CA VAL A 167 -1.93 3.09 -8.64
C VAL A 167 -1.36 2.74 -10.01
N TYR A 168 -0.45 1.78 -10.05
CA TYR A 168 0.28 1.37 -11.24
C TYR A 168 0.14 -0.13 -11.49
N ASP A 169 -0.05 -0.55 -12.75
CA ASP A 169 -0.03 -1.96 -13.14
C ASP A 169 -0.89 -2.87 -12.23
N THR A 170 -2.05 -2.37 -11.80
CA THR A 170 -2.82 -2.99 -10.72
C THR A 170 -4.24 -3.32 -11.17
N VAL A 171 -4.75 -4.46 -10.70
CA VAL A 171 -6.14 -4.85 -10.90
C VAL A 171 -6.95 -4.54 -9.65
N VAL A 172 -8.00 -3.73 -9.79
CA VAL A 172 -9.00 -3.47 -8.75
C VAL A 172 -10.33 -4.08 -9.18
N GLN A 173 -10.70 -5.22 -8.60
CA GLN A 173 -11.91 -5.96 -8.98
C GLN A 173 -13.21 -5.27 -8.51
N GLY A 174 -13.13 -4.44 -7.48
CA GLY A 174 -14.25 -3.64 -6.99
C GLY A 174 -14.18 -2.21 -7.49
N ALA A 175 -14.73 -1.30 -6.70
CA ALA A 175 -14.68 0.13 -6.99
C ALA A 175 -13.32 0.74 -6.59
N LEU A 176 -12.90 1.74 -7.36
CA LEU A 176 -11.78 2.63 -7.03
C LEU A 176 -12.35 4.00 -6.66
N SER A 177 -12.02 4.53 -5.50
CA SER A 177 -12.43 5.87 -5.08
C SER A 177 -11.27 6.62 -4.47
N VAL A 178 -10.88 7.74 -5.10
CA VAL A 178 -9.84 8.66 -4.63
C VAL A 178 -10.48 10.01 -4.37
N THR A 179 -10.55 10.41 -3.10
CA THR A 179 -11.25 11.61 -2.68
C THR A 179 -10.38 12.53 -1.85
N GLY A 180 -10.30 13.80 -2.22
CA GLY A 180 -9.64 14.82 -1.40
C GLY A 180 -8.12 14.66 -1.31
N ALA A 181 -7.48 14.03 -2.30
CA ALA A 181 -6.04 13.84 -2.27
C ALA A 181 -5.30 15.16 -2.55
N GLU A 182 -4.42 15.60 -1.66
CA GLU A 182 -3.81 16.93 -1.70
C GLU A 182 -2.94 17.15 -2.96
N GLN A 183 -2.00 16.23 -3.21
CA GLN A 183 -1.15 16.18 -4.40
C GLN A 183 -1.79 15.37 -5.54
N GLY A 184 -3.05 14.98 -5.36
CA GLY A 184 -3.85 14.28 -6.35
C GLY A 184 -3.57 12.79 -6.45
N GLY A 185 -3.72 12.25 -7.65
CA GLY A 185 -3.65 10.80 -7.85
C GLY A 185 -3.41 10.37 -9.28
N VAL A 186 -2.72 9.24 -9.40
CA VAL A 186 -2.29 8.66 -10.66
C VAL A 186 -2.84 7.25 -10.81
N LEU A 187 -3.38 6.92 -11.98
CA LEU A 187 -3.80 5.57 -12.35
C LEU A 187 -3.24 5.20 -13.71
N CYS A 188 -2.33 4.22 -13.74
CA CYS A 188 -1.60 3.88 -14.95
C CYS A 188 -1.48 2.36 -15.15
N LEU A 189 -1.59 1.91 -16.40
CA LEU A 189 -1.47 0.49 -16.78
C LEU A 189 -2.40 -0.45 -15.99
N SER A 190 -3.53 0.07 -15.51
CA SER A 190 -4.37 -0.59 -14.52
C SER A 190 -5.73 -1.00 -15.06
N GLU A 191 -6.36 -1.96 -14.39
CA GLU A 191 -7.71 -2.44 -14.67
C GLU A 191 -8.61 -2.20 -13.47
N VAL A 192 -9.77 -1.57 -13.69
CA VAL A 192 -10.79 -1.37 -12.65
C VAL A 192 -12.10 -1.99 -13.12
N ASP A 193 -12.56 -3.00 -12.40
CA ASP A 193 -13.76 -3.73 -12.77
C ASP A 193 -15.04 -3.00 -12.31
N GLY A 194 -14.98 -2.38 -11.12
CA GLY A 194 -16.04 -1.54 -10.59
C GLY A 194 -16.00 -0.11 -11.12
N ALA A 195 -16.83 0.75 -10.53
CA ALA A 195 -16.81 2.18 -10.84
C ALA A 195 -15.53 2.83 -10.29
N ALA A 196 -14.96 3.75 -11.06
CA ALA A 196 -13.83 4.57 -10.64
C ALA A 196 -14.26 6.02 -10.43
N THR A 197 -13.91 6.60 -9.29
CA THR A 197 -14.21 7.99 -8.95
C THR A 197 -12.96 8.71 -8.45
N PHE A 198 -12.70 9.88 -9.03
CA PHE A 198 -11.67 10.83 -8.58
C PHE A 198 -12.35 12.17 -8.30
N SER A 199 -12.49 12.52 -7.02
CA SER A 199 -13.23 13.73 -6.62
C SER A 199 -12.50 14.62 -5.62
N GLY A 200 -12.57 15.94 -5.80
CA GLY A 200 -12.06 16.90 -4.82
C GLY A 200 -10.53 16.88 -4.65
N ASN A 201 -9.79 16.34 -5.61
CA ASN A 201 -8.34 16.20 -5.54
C ASN A 201 -7.61 17.46 -6.04
N GLY A 202 -6.40 17.67 -5.50
CA GLY A 202 -5.50 18.79 -5.82
C GLY A 202 -4.34 18.40 -6.73
N GLU A 203 -3.53 19.39 -7.07
CA GLU A 203 -2.34 19.36 -7.95
C GLU A 203 -2.52 18.65 -9.29
N ILE A 204 -2.54 17.31 -9.32
CA ILE A 204 -2.61 16.51 -10.56
C ILE A 204 -3.54 15.29 -10.43
N ILE A 205 -4.41 15.12 -11.41
CA ILE A 205 -5.06 13.83 -11.68
C ILE A 205 -4.55 13.34 -13.03
N GLN A 206 -3.86 12.20 -13.05
CA GLN A 206 -3.44 11.56 -14.28
C GLN A 206 -3.99 10.13 -14.37
N ILE A 207 -4.92 9.92 -15.30
CA ILE A 207 -5.56 8.63 -15.56
C ILE A 207 -5.18 8.22 -16.97
N GLY A 208 -4.18 7.35 -17.05
CA GLY A 208 -3.51 7.02 -18.29
C GLY A 208 -2.62 8.19 -18.71
N ALA A 209 -2.71 8.60 -19.98
CA ALA A 209 -1.90 9.65 -20.59
C ALA A 209 -0.38 9.41 -20.53
N SER A 210 0.37 9.99 -21.47
CA SER A 210 1.85 9.95 -21.44
C SER A 210 2.49 11.19 -20.78
N ALA A 211 1.66 12.11 -20.30
CA ALA A 211 2.06 13.41 -19.75
C ALA A 211 0.97 13.93 -18.78
N PRO A 212 1.36 14.79 -17.80
CA PRO A 212 2.71 15.32 -17.57
C PRO A 212 3.68 14.31 -16.95
N LEU A 213 3.16 13.22 -16.36
CA LEU A 213 3.97 12.12 -15.85
C LEU A 213 4.24 11.09 -16.94
N THR A 214 5.50 10.68 -17.02
CA THR A 214 5.96 9.67 -17.98
C THR A 214 5.80 8.25 -17.43
N GLY A 215 5.82 7.24 -18.30
CA GLY A 215 5.72 5.83 -17.90
C GLY A 215 4.29 5.33 -17.70
N CYS A 216 3.30 6.20 -17.87
CA CYS A 216 1.90 5.82 -17.89
C CYS A 216 1.49 5.30 -19.28
N GLY A 217 0.56 4.34 -19.26
CA GLY A 217 -0.08 3.78 -20.45
C GLY A 217 -1.58 3.65 -20.22
N TYR A 218 -2.29 3.00 -21.15
CA TYR A 218 -3.74 2.91 -21.09
C TYR A 218 -4.26 2.18 -19.84
N ASN A 219 -5.46 2.54 -19.39
CA ASN A 219 -6.22 1.78 -18.41
C ASN A 219 -7.48 1.17 -19.03
N ALA A 220 -8.00 0.12 -18.38
CA ALA A 220 -9.27 -0.49 -18.72
C ALA A 220 -10.27 -0.33 -17.56
N PHE A 221 -11.41 0.29 -17.85
CA PHE A 221 -12.54 0.40 -16.93
C PHE A 221 -13.70 -0.44 -17.43
N HIS A 222 -14.12 -1.41 -16.62
CA HIS A 222 -15.29 -2.23 -16.93
C HIS A 222 -16.62 -1.56 -16.57
N SER A 223 -16.58 -0.47 -15.81
CA SER A 223 -17.73 0.33 -15.39
C SER A 223 -17.55 1.82 -15.72
N ASN A 224 -18.23 2.69 -14.98
CA ASN A 224 -18.17 4.14 -15.14
C ASN A 224 -16.85 4.71 -14.60
N LEU A 225 -16.37 5.77 -15.24
CA LEU A 225 -15.33 6.65 -14.74
C LEU A 225 -15.93 8.03 -14.45
N THR A 226 -15.77 8.52 -13.22
CA THR A 226 -16.18 9.87 -12.81
C THR A 226 -14.97 10.65 -12.32
N VAL A 227 -14.74 11.83 -12.90
CA VAL A 227 -13.70 12.76 -12.47
C VAL A 227 -14.36 14.11 -12.23
N SER A 228 -14.56 14.46 -10.96
CA SER A 228 -15.41 15.59 -10.57
C SER A 228 -14.83 16.51 -9.52
N ASP A 229 -15.14 17.79 -9.62
CA ASP A 229 -14.87 18.78 -8.56
C ASP A 229 -13.40 18.83 -8.12
N ASN A 230 -12.46 18.51 -9.02
CA ASN A 230 -11.03 18.55 -8.74
C ASN A 230 -10.49 19.96 -9.02
N SER A 231 -9.63 20.46 -8.12
CA SER A 231 -8.84 21.67 -8.36
C SER A 231 -7.55 21.38 -9.13
N ALA A 232 -7.16 20.10 -9.19
CA ALA A 232 -6.03 19.58 -9.96
C ALA A 232 -6.11 19.87 -11.46
N ASP A 233 -4.95 19.87 -12.12
CA ASP A 233 -4.88 19.64 -13.56
C ASP A 233 -5.23 18.18 -13.86
N VAL A 234 -6.24 17.98 -14.72
CA VAL A 234 -6.84 16.68 -15.01
C VAL A 234 -6.43 16.21 -16.39
N HIS A 235 -5.68 15.11 -16.44
CA HIS A 235 -5.26 14.41 -17.65
C HIS A 235 -5.89 13.01 -17.68
N VAL A 236 -6.89 12.81 -18.54
CA VAL A 236 -7.56 11.53 -18.72
C VAL A 236 -7.42 11.14 -20.18
N SER A 237 -6.41 10.34 -20.50
CA SER A 237 -6.14 9.98 -21.91
C SER A 237 -5.85 8.52 -22.12
N ASP A 238 -6.18 8.08 -23.33
CA ASP A 238 -5.88 6.74 -23.84
C ASP A 238 -6.60 5.62 -23.06
N ASN A 239 -7.74 5.88 -22.43
CA ASN A 239 -8.45 4.88 -21.64
C ASN A 239 -9.51 4.12 -22.45
N VAL A 240 -9.82 2.88 -22.04
CA VAL A 240 -11.00 2.15 -22.50
C VAL A 240 -12.05 2.13 -21.40
N ILE A 241 -13.17 2.83 -21.60
CA ILE A 241 -14.23 2.98 -20.60
C ILE A 241 -15.49 2.29 -21.11
N ARG A 242 -15.85 1.16 -20.48
CA ARG A 242 -17.04 0.38 -20.88
C ARG A 242 -18.35 0.99 -20.40
N GLY A 243 -18.33 1.79 -19.34
CA GLY A 243 -19.48 2.55 -18.85
C GLY A 243 -19.52 3.99 -19.37
N ASN A 244 -20.13 4.87 -18.57
CA ASN A 244 -20.15 6.31 -18.79
C ASN A 244 -18.84 6.94 -18.35
N PHE A 245 -18.43 7.99 -19.06
CA PHE A 245 -17.34 8.86 -18.66
C PHE A 245 -17.90 10.23 -18.27
N VAL A 246 -17.83 10.55 -16.98
CA VAL A 246 -18.32 11.82 -16.43
C VAL A 246 -17.15 12.71 -16.05
N LEU A 247 -17.19 13.95 -16.53
CA LEU A 247 -16.15 14.95 -16.31
C LEU A 247 -16.84 16.29 -16.02
N SER A 248 -16.88 16.71 -14.76
CA SER A 248 -17.71 17.84 -14.32
C SER A 248 -17.12 18.61 -13.14
N GLY A 249 -17.30 19.93 -13.07
CA GLY A 249 -16.92 20.71 -11.89
C GLY A 249 -15.41 20.86 -11.65
N ASN A 250 -14.56 20.31 -12.51
CA ASN A 250 -13.10 20.48 -12.40
C ASN A 250 -12.70 21.91 -12.79
N THR A 251 -11.84 22.54 -11.97
CA THR A 251 -11.43 23.94 -12.16
C THR A 251 -10.03 24.11 -12.71
N GLY A 252 -9.16 23.11 -12.59
CA GLY A 252 -7.83 23.09 -13.21
C GLY A 252 -7.89 22.88 -14.72
N ALA A 253 -6.73 22.82 -15.38
CA ALA A 253 -6.69 22.49 -16.81
C ALA A 253 -7.22 21.07 -17.04
N VAL A 254 -8.02 20.86 -18.09
CA VAL A 254 -8.62 19.55 -18.37
C VAL A 254 -8.23 19.08 -19.77
N VAL A 255 -7.49 17.97 -19.82
CA VAL A 255 -7.14 17.23 -21.02
C VAL A 255 -7.84 15.88 -20.97
N ALA A 256 -8.83 15.69 -21.83
CA ALA A 256 -9.49 14.41 -22.05
C ALA A 256 -9.38 14.04 -23.53
N GLU A 257 -8.51 13.09 -23.88
CA GLU A 257 -8.19 12.76 -25.27
C GLU A 257 -8.05 11.25 -25.48
N ASN A 258 -8.34 10.78 -26.69
CA ASN A 258 -8.15 9.37 -27.09
C ASN A 258 -8.83 8.33 -26.18
N ASN A 259 -9.86 8.73 -25.42
CA ASN A 259 -10.64 7.79 -24.63
C ASN A 259 -11.65 7.07 -25.53
N ARG A 260 -11.71 5.75 -25.42
CA ARG A 260 -12.75 4.94 -26.05
C ARG A 260 -13.85 4.69 -25.04
N VAL A 261 -14.88 5.52 -25.09
CA VAL A 261 -16.07 5.43 -24.23
C VAL A 261 -17.19 4.67 -24.96
N ARG A 262 -17.82 3.71 -24.28
CA ARG A 262 -19.00 3.01 -24.81
C ARG A 262 -20.33 3.64 -24.37
N GLY A 263 -20.37 4.18 -23.15
CA GLY A 263 -21.53 4.89 -22.61
C GLY A 263 -21.56 6.36 -23.05
N GLU A 264 -22.14 7.20 -22.19
CA GLU A 264 -22.11 8.66 -22.38
C GLU A 264 -20.69 9.20 -22.21
N ASP A 265 -20.27 10.06 -23.14
CA ASP A 265 -18.94 10.66 -23.15
C ASP A 265 -19.01 12.15 -22.75
N GLY A 266 -18.63 12.42 -21.50
CA GLY A 266 -18.56 13.77 -20.93
C GLY A 266 -17.36 14.60 -21.38
N SER A 267 -16.44 14.07 -22.21
CA SER A 267 -15.23 14.78 -22.64
C SER A 267 -15.50 15.99 -23.54
N ALA A 268 -16.66 16.06 -24.20
CA ALA A 268 -17.05 17.18 -25.05
C ALA A 268 -17.10 18.52 -24.31
N ALA A 269 -17.41 18.50 -23.00
CA ALA A 269 -17.39 19.69 -22.15
C ALA A 269 -15.96 20.19 -21.86
N ALA A 270 -14.99 19.27 -21.77
CA ALA A 270 -13.58 19.62 -21.55
C ALA A 270 -12.90 20.18 -22.81
N ALA A 271 -13.31 19.77 -24.00
CA ALA A 271 -12.77 20.29 -25.26
C ALA A 271 -12.98 21.81 -25.42
N ALA A 272 -14.01 22.39 -24.80
CA ALA A 272 -14.29 23.83 -24.83
C ALA A 272 -13.33 24.68 -23.97
N ALA A 273 -12.67 24.08 -22.97
CA ALA A 273 -11.71 24.77 -22.09
C ALA A 273 -10.28 24.83 -22.65
N LYS A 274 -9.99 24.07 -23.73
CA LYS A 274 -8.65 23.89 -24.32
C LYS A 274 -8.06 25.12 -25.04
N SER A 275 -8.77 26.24 -25.12
CA SER A 275 -8.33 27.39 -25.93
C SER A 275 -7.25 28.28 -25.29
N SER A 276 -6.84 28.07 -24.03
CA SER A 276 -6.15 29.14 -23.29
C SER A 276 -4.81 28.79 -22.63
N LEU A 277 -4.37 27.54 -22.54
CA LEU A 277 -3.17 27.21 -21.76
C LEU A 277 -2.31 26.15 -22.45
N ARG A 278 -1.22 26.59 -23.08
CA ARG A 278 -0.06 25.75 -23.43
C ARG A 278 1.10 26.17 -22.55
N SER A 279 1.52 25.28 -21.68
CA SER A 279 2.86 25.25 -21.07
C SER A 279 3.14 23.81 -20.61
N ASP A 280 3.53 22.95 -21.56
CA ASP A 280 4.00 21.59 -21.26
C ASP A 280 5.43 21.64 -20.72
N ALA A 281 5.56 21.48 -19.40
CA ALA A 281 6.77 20.91 -18.82
C ALA A 281 6.36 19.60 -18.14
N PRO A 282 6.96 18.44 -18.51
CA PRO A 282 6.73 17.20 -17.79
C PRO A 282 7.20 17.37 -16.34
N SER A 283 6.39 16.96 -15.36
CA SER A 283 6.82 17.00 -13.97
C SER A 283 7.70 15.77 -13.69
N THR A 284 8.98 16.00 -13.38
CA THR A 284 9.87 14.98 -12.79
C THR A 284 9.30 14.41 -11.48
N ALA A 285 8.38 15.17 -10.88
CA ALA A 285 7.72 14.92 -9.62
C ALA A 285 7.22 13.49 -9.40
N ALA A 286 6.45 12.83 -10.28
CA ALA A 286 5.93 11.49 -9.89
C ALA A 286 6.92 10.33 -10.04
N VAL A 287 7.86 10.40 -11.00
CA VAL A 287 9.00 9.45 -11.02
C VAL A 287 9.83 9.63 -9.76
N ASP A 288 9.99 10.89 -9.32
CA ASP A 288 10.62 11.22 -8.05
C ASP A 288 9.81 10.69 -6.85
N ARG A 289 8.46 10.81 -6.84
CA ARG A 289 7.59 10.33 -5.75
C ARG A 289 7.70 8.84 -5.52
N LYS A 290 7.64 8.02 -6.58
CA LYS A 290 7.83 6.57 -6.48
C LYS A 290 9.21 6.21 -5.94
N ALA A 291 10.26 6.83 -6.50
CA ALA A 291 11.63 6.54 -6.09
C ALA A 291 11.87 6.97 -4.63
N GLN A 292 11.32 8.11 -4.22
CA GLN A 292 11.39 8.64 -2.88
C GLN A 292 10.65 7.75 -1.87
N ALA A 293 9.40 7.40 -2.17
CA ALA A 293 8.58 6.47 -1.37
C ALA A 293 9.33 5.17 -1.06
N LYS A 294 9.92 4.57 -2.09
CA LYS A 294 10.74 3.37 -1.95
C LYS A 294 12.00 3.62 -1.12
N ALA A 295 12.73 4.71 -1.39
CA ALA A 295 13.95 5.04 -0.67
C ALA A 295 13.71 5.27 0.83
N ASP A 296 12.61 5.95 1.19
CA ASP A 296 12.25 6.24 2.58
C ASP A 296 11.87 4.96 3.33
N ALA A 297 11.08 4.07 2.70
CA ALA A 297 10.75 2.76 3.24
C ALA A 297 12.00 1.86 3.40
N GLU A 298 12.90 1.83 2.41
CA GLU A 298 14.16 1.09 2.46
C GLU A 298 15.09 1.61 3.56
N ALA A 299 15.22 2.93 3.70
CA ALA A 299 16.04 3.53 4.75
C ALA A 299 15.50 3.20 6.15
N ARG A 300 14.17 3.22 6.33
CA ARG A 300 13.56 2.82 7.61
C ARG A 300 13.75 1.34 7.91
N ALA A 301 13.59 0.48 6.91
CA ALA A 301 13.82 -0.96 7.04
C ALA A 301 15.28 -1.26 7.40
N GLU A 302 16.25 -0.63 6.74
CA GLU A 302 17.68 -0.79 7.04
C GLU A 302 17.99 -0.41 8.50
N ALA A 303 17.55 0.77 8.94
CA ALA A 303 17.75 1.22 10.32
C ALA A 303 17.07 0.30 11.35
N ALA A 304 15.92 -0.30 10.98
CA ALA A 304 15.21 -1.22 11.83
C ALA A 304 15.89 -2.59 11.93
N SER A 305 16.45 -3.09 10.82
CA SER A 305 17.23 -4.34 10.75
C SER A 305 18.51 -4.21 11.59
N ASP A 306 19.29 -3.14 11.41
CA ASP A 306 20.49 -2.87 12.21
C ASP A 306 20.19 -2.87 13.73
N LYS A 307 19.02 -2.33 14.11
CA LYS A 307 18.56 -2.30 15.50
C LYS A 307 18.10 -3.67 16.02
N ALA A 308 17.50 -4.50 15.17
CA ALA A 308 17.12 -5.86 15.52
C ALA A 308 18.38 -6.74 15.69
N GLU A 309 19.35 -6.64 14.77
CA GLU A 309 20.63 -7.34 14.88
C GLU A 309 21.37 -6.97 16.18
N ALA A 310 21.40 -5.67 16.52
CA ALA A 310 22.03 -5.18 17.74
C ALA A 310 21.35 -5.67 19.03
N ALA A 311 20.05 -5.97 18.99
CA ALA A 311 19.31 -6.52 20.13
C ALA A 311 19.57 -8.03 20.36
N GLY A 312 20.02 -8.76 19.33
CA GLY A 312 20.34 -10.18 19.41
C GLY A 312 19.12 -11.09 19.15
N PRO A 313 19.00 -12.25 19.81
CA PRO A 313 17.88 -13.18 19.60
C PRO A 313 16.52 -12.63 20.08
N ALA A 314 15.50 -12.72 19.22
CA ALA A 314 14.19 -12.08 19.40
C ALA A 314 13.39 -12.50 20.63
N PHE A 315 13.53 -13.76 21.10
CA PHE A 315 12.63 -14.38 22.07
C PHE A 315 13.34 -14.75 23.38
N SER A 316 14.15 -13.82 23.90
CA SER A 316 14.93 -14.00 25.14
C SER A 316 14.17 -13.63 26.41
#